data_AF-A0A410DRR2-F1
#
_entry.id   AF-A0A410DRR2-F1
#
_cell.length_a   1.000
_cell.length_b   1.000
_cell.length_c   1.000
_cell.angle_alpha   90.00
_cell.angle_beta   90.00
_cell.angle_gamma   90.00
#
_symmetry.space_group_name_H-M   'P 1'
#
loop_
_entity.id
_entity.type
_entity.pdbx_description
1 polymer ?
#
loop_
_entity_poly.entity_id
_entity_poly.type
_entity_poly.pdbx_seq_one_letter_code
_entity_poly.pdbx_strand_id
1 'polypeptide(L)'
;MLEKLEGDGLAFVHAGGTITRKDLMPGQTLRIDTGCLVAMTRDVHYDIEFVGGIKNTLFGGEGLFLATLTGPGSVWVQSLPFSRLASRVFAASGMHGGGRKDEGSILGGLGNFLDGDGF
;
A
#
# COMPACT_ATOMS: atom_id res chain seq x y z
N MET A 1 1.60 -12.64 4.52
CA MET A 1 1.63 -14.10 4.78
C MET A 1 0.18 -14.55 4.85
N LEU A 2 -0.18 -15.65 4.18
CA LEU A 2 -1.53 -16.21 4.22
C LEU A 2 -1.50 -17.45 5.11
N GLU A 3 -2.36 -17.47 6.13
CA GLU A 3 -2.46 -18.60 7.06
C GLU A 3 -3.67 -19.47 6.71
N LYS A 4 -3.45 -20.79 6.77
CA LYS A 4 -4.53 -21.76 6.59
C LYS A 4 -5.12 -22.10 7.95
N LEU A 5 -6.42 -21.89 8.10
CA LEU A 5 -7.18 -22.30 9.28
C LEU A 5 -7.98 -23.57 8.97
N GLU A 6 -7.80 -24.62 9.77
CA GLU A 6 -8.53 -25.89 9.66
C GLU A 6 -9.04 -26.33 11.03
N GLY A 7 -10.26 -26.88 11.07
CA GLY A 7 -10.92 -27.34 12.29
C GLY A 7 -12.43 -27.22 12.19
N ASP A 8 -13.12 -27.61 13.24
CA ASP A 8 -14.58 -27.56 13.42
C ASP A 8 -15.04 -26.54 14.47
N GLY A 9 -14.09 -25.80 15.06
CA GLY A 9 -14.33 -24.73 16.01
C GLY A 9 -14.56 -23.36 15.37
N LEU A 10 -14.67 -22.33 16.23
CA LEU A 10 -14.81 -20.94 15.80
C LEU A 10 -13.44 -20.27 15.64
N ALA A 11 -13.28 -19.50 14.57
CA ALA A 11 -12.13 -18.62 14.35
C ALA A 11 -12.59 -17.15 14.30
N PHE A 12 -11.75 -16.26 14.83
CA PHE A 12 -12.00 -14.82 14.85
C PHE A 12 -10.87 -14.12 14.10
N VAL A 13 -11.24 -13.25 13.15
CA VAL A 13 -10.30 -12.50 12.32
C VAL A 13 -10.60 -11.01 12.43
N HIS A 14 -9.57 -10.19 12.60
CA HIS A 14 -9.68 -8.74 12.63
C HIS A 14 -9.43 -8.15 11.24
N ALA A 15 -10.15 -7.08 10.91
CA ALA A 15 -9.99 -6.32 9.69
C ALA A 15 -10.16 -4.82 9.97
N GLY A 16 -9.37 -3.99 9.28
CA GLY A 16 -9.38 -2.54 9.39
C GLY A 16 -10.52 -1.90 8.60
N GLY A 17 -11.34 -1.09 9.28
CA GLY A 17 -12.50 -0.43 8.69
C GLY A 17 -13.70 -1.36 8.53
N THR A 18 -14.29 -1.40 7.34
CA THR A 18 -15.51 -2.18 7.05
C THR A 18 -15.14 -3.46 6.31
N ILE A 19 -15.74 -4.58 6.71
CA ILE A 19 -15.64 -5.86 6.01
C ILE A 19 -16.76 -5.98 4.98
N THR A 20 -16.41 -6.33 3.75
CA THR A 20 -17.37 -6.69 2.70
C THR A 20 -17.13 -8.12 2.23
N ARG A 21 -18.16 -8.94 2.27
CA ARG A 21 -18.15 -10.28 1.66
C ARG A 21 -18.55 -10.20 0.19
N LYS A 22 -17.83 -10.92 -0.67
CA LYS A 22 -18.14 -11.13 -2.08
C LYS A 22 -18.14 -12.62 -2.36
N ASP A 23 -19.24 -13.11 -2.93
CA ASP A 23 -19.32 -14.48 -3.44
C ASP A 23 -19.01 -14.44 -4.93
N LEU A 24 -17.96 -15.18 -5.34
CA LEU A 24 -17.50 -15.29 -6.71
C LEU A 24 -18.09 -16.55 -7.33
N MET A 25 -18.74 -16.39 -8.47
CA MET A 25 -19.17 -17.51 -9.32
C MET A 25 -17.94 -18.18 -9.97
N PRO A 26 -18.06 -19.43 -10.48
CA PRO A 26 -16.98 -20.07 -11.23
C PRO A 26 -16.48 -19.18 -12.37
N GLY A 27 -15.17 -18.93 -12.42
CA GLY A 27 -14.54 -18.08 -13.44
C GLY A 27 -14.77 -16.57 -13.25
N GLN A 28 -15.52 -16.13 -12.24
CA GLN A 28 -15.65 -14.72 -11.90
C GLN A 28 -14.37 -14.24 -11.22
N THR A 29 -13.82 -13.14 -11.73
CA THR A 29 -12.58 -12.55 -11.22
C THR A 29 -12.83 -11.24 -10.48
N LEU A 30 -12.13 -11.08 -9.35
CA LEU A 30 -12.10 -9.88 -8.53
C LEU A 30 -10.64 -9.45 -8.33
N ARG A 31 -10.33 -8.19 -8.65
CA ARG A 31 -9.00 -7.60 -8.44
C ARG A 31 -9.06 -6.62 -7.28
N ILE A 32 -8.19 -6.81 -6.29
CA ILE A 32 -8.11 -5.96 -5.09
C ILE A 32 -6.66 -5.63 -4.77
N ASP A 33 -6.43 -4.57 -3.99
CA ASP A 33 -5.13 -4.36 -3.36
C ASP A 33 -4.81 -5.54 -2.43
N THR A 34 -3.58 -6.05 -2.46
CA THR A 34 -3.18 -7.22 -1.65
C THR A 34 -3.37 -6.98 -0.15
N GLY A 35 -3.21 -5.74 0.33
CA GLY A 35 -3.43 -5.39 1.72
C GLY A 35 -4.89 -5.42 2.14
N CYS A 36 -5.83 -5.33 1.19
CA CYS A 36 -7.27 -5.35 1.47
C CYS A 36 -7.85 -6.77 1.59
N LEU A 37 -7.12 -7.83 1.26
CA LEU A 37 -7.60 -9.20 1.42
C LEU A 37 -7.59 -9.61 2.91
N VAL A 38 -8.75 -10.00 3.45
CA VAL A 38 -8.88 -10.48 4.83
C VAL A 38 -8.89 -12.01 4.88
N ALA A 39 -9.76 -12.63 4.07
CA ALA A 39 -9.92 -14.07 4.02
C ALA A 39 -10.51 -14.50 2.68
N MET A 40 -10.30 -15.75 2.31
CA MET A 40 -10.94 -16.39 1.17
C MET A 40 -11.16 -17.87 1.45
N THR A 41 -12.19 -18.45 0.85
CA THR A 41 -12.40 -19.91 0.88
C THR A 41 -11.35 -20.61 0.02
N ARG A 42 -11.04 -21.87 0.36
CA ARG A 42 -10.01 -22.69 -0.28
C ARG A 42 -10.10 -22.76 -1.81
N ASP A 43 -11.32 -22.78 -2.34
CA ASP A 43 -11.56 -23.02 -3.77
C ASP A 43 -11.37 -21.76 -4.64
N VAL A 44 -11.10 -20.59 -4.02
CA VAL A 44 -10.77 -19.35 -4.72
C VAL A 44 -9.30 -19.40 -5.15
N HIS A 45 -9.06 -19.23 -6.45
CA HIS A 45 -7.71 -19.08 -6.99
C HIS A 45 -7.17 -17.68 -6.67
N TYR A 46 -5.94 -17.60 -6.16
CA TYR A 46 -5.28 -16.35 -5.77
C TYR A 46 -3.95 -16.19 -6.50
N ASP A 47 -3.77 -15.04 -7.14
CA ASP A 47 -2.54 -14.65 -7.81
C ASP A 47 -2.15 -13.21 -7.45
N ILE A 48 -0.84 -12.90 -7.41
CA ILE A 48 -0.33 -11.55 -7.13
C ILE A 48 0.32 -10.99 -8.37
N GLU A 49 -0.24 -9.89 -8.87
CA GLU A 49 0.30 -9.13 -9.99
C GLU A 49 0.95 -7.84 -9.46
N PHE A 50 2.22 -7.64 -9.79
CA PHE A 50 2.85 -6.35 -9.58
C PHE A 50 2.46 -5.38 -10.70
N VAL A 51 1.79 -4.28 -10.35
CA VAL A 51 1.50 -3.22 -11.31
C VAL A 51 2.60 -2.16 -11.24
N GLY A 52 3.64 -2.34 -12.04
CA GLY A 52 4.74 -1.37 -12.19
C GLY A 52 4.45 -0.34 -13.27
N GLY A 53 4.61 0.95 -12.98
CA GLY A 53 4.57 2.02 -13.99
C GLY A 53 4.24 3.41 -13.47
N ILE A 54 4.42 4.42 -14.32
CA ILE A 54 4.26 5.88 -14.10
C ILE A 54 2.90 6.29 -13.49
N LYS A 55 1.91 5.39 -13.39
CA LYS A 55 0.66 5.63 -12.63
C LYS A 55 0.83 5.53 -11.10
N ASN A 56 1.93 4.95 -10.59
CA ASN A 56 2.22 4.83 -9.15
C ASN A 56 2.50 6.16 -8.43
N THR A 57 2.88 7.22 -9.15
CA THR A 57 3.16 8.53 -8.55
C THR A 57 1.94 9.20 -7.93
N LEU A 58 0.71 8.82 -8.33
CA LEU A 58 -0.52 9.35 -7.74
C LEU A 58 -0.88 8.74 -6.37
N PHE A 59 -0.21 7.65 -5.97
CA PHE A 59 -0.39 6.97 -4.68
C PHE A 59 0.84 7.09 -3.75
N GLY A 60 1.68 8.11 -3.94
CA GLY A 60 2.79 8.40 -3.02
C GLY A 60 4.10 7.64 -3.31
N GLY A 61 4.23 7.01 -4.49
CA GLY A 61 5.51 6.42 -4.94
C GLY A 61 5.78 4.99 -4.46
N GLU A 62 4.92 4.41 -3.60
CA GLU A 62 5.00 3.01 -3.20
C GLU A 62 4.34 2.12 -4.26
N GLY A 63 4.97 1.00 -4.61
CA GLY A 63 4.45 0.05 -5.60
C GLY A 63 3.11 -0.56 -5.17
N LEU A 64 2.12 -0.59 -6.07
CA LEU A 64 0.84 -1.24 -5.80
C LEU A 64 0.90 -2.72 -6.22
N PHE A 65 0.68 -3.61 -5.25
CA PHE A 65 0.49 -5.04 -5.50
C PHE A 65 -1.01 -5.33 -5.60
N LEU A 66 -1.46 -5.87 -6.74
CA LEU A 66 -2.84 -6.29 -6.91
C LEU A 66 -2.94 -7.81 -6.72
N ALA A 67 -3.90 -8.23 -5.91
CA ALA A 67 -4.35 -9.62 -5.85
C ALA A 67 -5.47 -9.83 -6.88
N THR A 68 -5.32 -10.87 -7.70
CA THR A 68 -6.36 -11.38 -8.59
C THR A 68 -6.97 -12.63 -7.93
N LEU A 69 -8.27 -12.58 -7.67
CA LEU A 69 -9.05 -13.65 -7.04
C LEU A 69 -10.06 -14.19 -8.04
N THR A 70 -10.05 -15.48 -8.32
CA THR A 70 -10.98 -16.12 -9.27
C THR A 70 -11.78 -17.22 -8.59
N GLY A 71 -13.11 -17.14 -8.68
CA GLY A 71 -14.02 -18.09 -8.06
C GLY A 71 -14.02 -19.49 -8.68
N PRO A 72 -14.74 -20.44 -8.06
CA PRO A 72 -15.82 -20.19 -7.12
C PRO A 72 -15.40 -20.04 -5.65
N GLY A 73 -16.17 -19.26 -4.88
CA GLY A 73 -16.03 -19.20 -3.43
C GLY A 73 -16.33 -17.83 -2.83
N SER A 74 -16.07 -17.67 -1.53
CA SER A 74 -16.30 -16.41 -0.80
C SER A 74 -14.99 -15.72 -0.48
N VAL A 75 -14.99 -14.39 -0.62
CA VAL A 75 -13.86 -13.52 -0.29
C VAL A 75 -14.34 -12.43 0.66
N TRP A 76 -13.54 -12.14 1.69
CA TRP A 76 -13.73 -11.03 2.62
C TRP A 76 -12.66 -9.97 2.38
N VAL A 77 -13.10 -8.73 2.18
CA VAL A 77 -12.25 -7.59 1.84
C VAL A 77 -12.44 -6.48 2.87
N GLN A 78 -11.36 -5.82 3.25
CA GLN A 78 -11.35 -4.67 4.16
C GLN A 78 -11.17 -3.34 3.42
N SER A 79 -11.72 -2.26 3.97
CA SER A 79 -11.63 -0.92 3.36
C SER A 79 -10.36 -0.15 3.72
N LEU A 80 -9.77 -0.42 4.89
CA LEU A 80 -8.64 0.34 5.43
C LEU A 80 -7.52 -0.61 5.87
N PRO A 81 -6.66 -1.05 4.93
CA PRO A 81 -5.49 -1.84 5.30
C PRO A 81 -4.54 -1.03 6.18
N PHE A 82 -3.97 -1.68 7.20
CA PHE A 82 -3.11 -1.04 8.19
C PHE A 82 -1.90 -0.34 7.56
N SER A 83 -1.28 -0.93 6.54
CA SER A 83 -0.16 -0.31 5.80
C SER A 83 -0.55 1.06 5.25
N ARG A 84 -1.72 1.17 4.64
CA ARG A 84 -2.21 2.44 4.08
C ARG A 84 -2.55 3.45 5.16
N LEU A 85 -3.08 3.01 6.29
CA LEU A 85 -3.29 3.88 7.45
C LEU A 85 -1.95 4.40 7.98
N ALA A 86 -0.96 3.51 8.16
CA ALA A 86 0.37 3.86 8.62
C ALA A 86 1.03 4.86 7.67
N SER A 87 1.10 4.59 6.36
CA SER A 87 1.68 5.51 5.38
C SER A 87 0.99 6.89 5.40
N ARG A 88 -0.34 6.94 5.59
CA ARG A 88 -1.07 8.21 5.73
C ARG A 88 -0.73 8.96 7.02
N VAL A 89 -0.61 8.24 8.14
CA VAL A 89 -0.19 8.83 9.42
C VAL A 89 1.24 9.35 9.31
N PHE A 90 2.18 8.60 8.73
CA PHE A 90 3.55 9.04 8.50
C PHE A 90 3.65 10.27 7.59
N ALA A 91 2.88 10.30 6.50
CA ALA A 91 2.83 11.46 5.61
C ALA A 91 2.26 12.71 6.31
N ALA A 92 1.28 12.52 7.21
CA ALA A 92 0.64 13.60 7.95
C ALA A 92 1.40 14.03 9.22
N SER A 93 2.22 13.15 9.81
CA SER A 93 2.91 13.40 11.09
C SER A 93 4.10 14.35 10.97
N GLY A 94 4.40 14.86 9.76
CA GLY A 94 5.47 15.82 9.56
C GLY A 94 6.87 15.25 9.81
N MET A 95 7.03 13.91 9.93
CA MET A 95 8.33 13.22 9.99
C MET A 95 9.09 13.24 8.66
N HIS A 96 8.93 14.30 7.86
CA HIS A 96 10.00 14.76 6.99
C HIS A 96 11.18 15.08 7.91
N GLY A 97 12.26 14.34 7.74
CA GLY A 97 13.45 14.41 8.57
C GLY A 97 13.85 15.86 8.86
N GLY A 98 14.14 16.12 10.13
CA GLY A 98 14.83 17.32 10.54
C GLY A 98 16.10 17.49 9.71
N GLY A 99 16.10 18.54 8.90
CA GLY A 99 17.21 18.93 8.05
C GLY A 99 16.98 20.36 7.62
N ARG A 100 17.12 21.27 8.59
CA ARG A 100 17.39 22.71 8.47
C ARG A 100 16.73 23.43 7.29
N LYS A 101 15.70 24.23 7.60
CA LYS A 101 15.40 25.46 6.85
C LYS A 101 16.67 26.30 6.78
N ASP A 102 17.42 26.19 5.68
CA ASP A 102 18.27 27.28 5.23
C ASP A 102 17.44 28.13 4.26
N GLU A 103 16.72 29.09 4.86
CA GLU A 103 16.24 30.28 4.16
C GLU A 103 17.47 31.00 3.58
N GLY A 104 17.75 30.80 2.30
CA GLY A 104 18.92 31.42 1.68
C GLY A 104 19.09 31.18 0.17
N SER A 105 18.02 30.84 -0.55
CA SER A 105 18.05 30.68 -2.00
C SER A 105 18.06 32.05 -2.68
N ILE A 106 19.27 32.60 -2.90
CA ILE A 106 19.73 33.33 -4.11
C ILE A 106 21.20 33.79 -3.97
N LEU A 107 21.77 33.83 -2.76
CA LEU A 107 23.13 34.33 -2.53
C LEU A 107 24.21 33.24 -2.44
N GLY A 108 23.86 31.99 -2.11
CA GLY A 108 24.84 30.89 -1.97
C GLY A 108 25.45 30.39 -3.29
N GLY A 109 24.74 30.56 -4.42
CA GLY A 109 25.25 30.18 -5.74
C GLY A 109 26.20 31.22 -6.36
N LEU A 110 26.11 32.48 -5.92
CA LEU A 110 26.93 33.59 -6.42
C LEU A 110 28.21 33.81 -5.60
N GLY A 111 28.23 33.43 -4.33
CA GLY A 111 29.41 33.53 -3.46
C GLY A 111 30.58 32.62 -3.87
N ASN A 112 30.30 31.47 -4.49
CA ASN A 112 31.33 30.51 -4.88
C ASN A 112 31.98 30.81 -6.26
N PHE A 113 31.59 31.92 -6.90
CA PHE A 113 32.16 32.38 -8.17
C PHE A 113 32.94 33.69 -8.04
N LEU A 114 32.88 34.33 -6.86
CA LEU A 114 33.57 35.59 -6.56
C LEU A 114 34.72 35.43 -5.55
N ASP A 115 34.84 34.27 -4.89
CA ASP A 115 35.96 33.96 -4.00
C ASP A 115 37.07 33.26 -4.81
N GLY A 116 37.57 33.99 -5.80
CA GLY A 116 38.44 33.50 -6.86
C GLY A 116 39.43 34.55 -7.29
N ASP A 117 40.26 35.04 -6.37
CA ASP A 117 41.38 35.93 -6.67
C ASP A 117 42.42 36.02 -5.54
N GLY A 118 43.57 35.38 -5.78
CA GLY A 118 44.89 35.98 -5.63
C GLY A 118 45.45 36.18 -4.22
N PHE A 119 46.20 35.20 -3.72
CA PHE A 119 47.65 35.23 -3.44
C PHE A 119 48.11 33.85 -2.96
#